data_AF-A0A059LG96-F1
#
_entry.id   AF-A0A059LG96-F1
#
_cell.length_a   1.000
_cell.length_b   1.000
_cell.length_c   1.000
_cell.angle_alpha   90.00
_cell.angle_beta   90.00
_cell.angle_gamma   90.00
#
_symmetry.space_group_name_H-M   'P 1'
#
loop_
_entity.id
_entity.type
_entity.pdbx_description
1 polymer ?
#
loop_
_entity_poly.entity_id
_entity_poly.type
_entity_poly.pdbx_seq_one_letter_code
_entity_poly.pdbx_strand_id
1 'polypeptide(L)'
;MLVVVKVLCVAVLLVAASRLSSCWRRPQAALPIIVNTWAFTNATDAAWETLQASQSATALLDAVEEACSVCEAEQCDGSVGFGGSPDERGETTLDAMLMDGDTMNVGAVGNLGGIRSAARAARLVLDKTRHSLLTGSQARLFARQMGLSEEDTATAASRDMHARWQRDSCQPNFWVPQTVSPDPSKFCGPYENAGSAVASAAPPASFGSSTASFPSLHSHDTIAVVAVDAAGR
;
A
#
# COMPACT_ATOMS: atom_id res chain seq x y z
N MET A 1 -20.03 -69.14 -16.85
CA MET A 1 -19.61 -68.15 -17.86
C MET A 1 -19.99 -66.69 -17.55
N LEU A 2 -20.96 -66.40 -16.67
CA LEU A 2 -21.39 -65.02 -16.38
C LEU A 2 -20.51 -64.23 -15.39
N VAL A 3 -19.76 -64.92 -14.50
CA VAL A 3 -18.98 -64.27 -13.44
C VAL A 3 -17.64 -63.70 -13.95
N VAL A 4 -17.01 -64.37 -14.92
CA VAL A 4 -15.70 -63.95 -15.47
C VAL A 4 -15.81 -62.68 -16.32
N VAL A 5 -16.95 -62.46 -17.00
CA VAL A 5 -17.18 -61.27 -17.84
C VAL A 5 -17.41 -60.01 -17.00
N LYS A 6 -18.00 -60.12 -15.80
CA LYS A 6 -18.20 -58.97 -14.89
C LYS A 6 -16.90 -58.47 -14.27
N VAL A 7 -15.94 -59.35 -13.99
CA VAL A 7 -14.65 -58.98 -13.37
C VAL A 7 -13.74 -58.25 -14.38
N LEU A 8 -13.75 -58.66 -15.65
CA LEU A 8 -12.96 -57.98 -16.69
C LEU A 8 -13.45 -56.55 -16.99
N CYS A 9 -14.75 -56.30 -16.98
CA CYS A 9 -15.29 -54.95 -17.23
C CYS A 9 -14.93 -53.93 -16.13
N VAL A 10 -14.88 -54.36 -14.86
CA VAL A 10 -14.53 -53.46 -13.74
C VAL A 10 -13.04 -53.11 -13.77
N ALA A 11 -12.16 -54.07 -14.14
CA ALA A 11 -10.72 -53.82 -14.24
C ALA A 11 -10.36 -52.85 -15.38
N VAL A 12 -11.04 -52.92 -16.53
CA VAL A 12 -10.78 -52.03 -17.67
C VAL A 12 -11.26 -50.59 -17.39
N LEU A 13 -12.37 -50.42 -16.65
CA LEU A 13 -12.86 -49.10 -16.24
C LEU A 13 -11.96 -48.41 -15.21
N LEU A 14 -11.31 -49.16 -14.31
CA LEU A 14 -10.36 -48.60 -13.33
C LEU A 14 -9.02 -48.17 -13.97
N VAL A 15 -8.56 -48.86 -15.02
CA VAL A 15 -7.35 -48.47 -15.76
C VAL A 15 -7.60 -47.26 -16.68
N ALA A 16 -8.82 -47.09 -17.21
CA ALA A 16 -9.19 -45.90 -17.97
C ALA A 16 -9.35 -44.65 -17.07
N ALA A 17 -9.93 -44.81 -15.87
CA ALA A 17 -10.09 -43.71 -14.92
C ALA A 17 -8.76 -43.19 -14.35
N SER A 18 -7.75 -44.07 -14.19
CA SER A 18 -6.42 -43.69 -13.69
C SER A 18 -5.52 -43.01 -14.74
N ARG A 19 -5.86 -43.08 -16.03
CA ARG A 19 -5.14 -42.34 -17.09
C ARG A 19 -5.75 -40.95 -17.37
N LEU A 20 -7.01 -40.72 -17.01
CA LEU A 20 -7.70 -39.43 -17.16
C LEU A 20 -7.42 -38.45 -16.01
N SER A 21 -6.85 -38.91 -14.89
CA SER A 21 -6.45 -38.04 -13.78
C SER A 21 -5.22 -37.17 -14.08
N SER A 22 -4.57 -37.34 -15.24
CA SER A 22 -3.32 -36.67 -15.58
C SER A 22 -3.46 -35.33 -16.32
N CYS A 23 -4.67 -34.94 -16.71
CA CYS A 23 -4.89 -33.71 -17.49
C CYS A 23 -5.27 -32.46 -16.66
N TRP A 24 -5.35 -32.57 -15.33
CA TRP A 24 -5.53 -31.42 -14.44
C TRP A 24 -4.35 -31.33 -13.45
N ARG A 25 -3.13 -31.25 -13.97
CA ARG A 25 -2.11 -30.51 -13.21
C ARG A 25 -2.47 -29.05 -13.37
N ARG A 26 -3.01 -28.42 -12.32
CA ARG A 26 -2.99 -26.95 -12.23
C ARG A 26 -1.54 -26.53 -12.55
N PRO A 27 -1.31 -25.54 -13.43
CA PRO A 27 0.03 -24.99 -13.55
C PRO A 27 0.43 -24.58 -12.13
N GLN A 28 1.44 -25.25 -11.58
CA GLN A 28 2.00 -24.82 -10.32
C GLN A 28 2.56 -23.44 -10.60
N ALA A 29 2.02 -22.42 -9.94
CA ALA A 29 2.55 -21.07 -10.05
C ALA A 29 4.07 -21.16 -9.86
N ALA A 30 4.84 -20.46 -10.71
CA ALA A 30 6.28 -20.40 -10.58
C ALA A 30 6.60 -19.59 -9.32
N LEU A 31 6.63 -20.28 -8.18
CA LEU A 31 6.97 -19.73 -6.88
C LEU A 31 8.47 -19.94 -6.63
N PRO A 32 9.15 -19.03 -5.90
CA PRO A 32 8.59 -17.84 -5.25
C PRO A 32 8.22 -16.73 -6.27
N ILE A 33 7.32 -15.83 -5.86
CA ILE A 33 6.92 -14.67 -6.66
C ILE A 33 6.93 -13.40 -5.79
N ILE A 34 7.37 -12.30 -6.38
CA ILE A 34 7.27 -10.96 -5.81
C ILE A 34 6.58 -10.09 -6.83
N VAL A 35 5.56 -9.35 -6.39
CA VAL A 35 4.80 -8.43 -7.22
C VAL A 35 4.72 -7.10 -6.50
N ASN A 36 5.03 -6.01 -7.21
CA ASN A 36 4.81 -4.66 -6.72
C ASN A 36 3.97 -3.82 -7.68
N THR A 37 3.39 -2.74 -7.17
CA THR A 37 2.78 -1.71 -8.00
C THR A 37 3.85 -0.87 -8.71
N TRP A 38 3.49 -0.38 -9.90
CA TRP A 38 4.33 0.47 -10.75
C TRP A 38 5.63 -0.19 -11.23
N ALA A 39 6.46 0.57 -11.93
CA ALA A 39 7.72 0.07 -12.52
C ALA A 39 8.92 0.27 -11.57
N PHE A 40 8.74 0.02 -10.27
CA PHE A 40 9.80 0.17 -9.27
C PHE A 40 10.68 -1.09 -9.20
N THR A 41 11.47 -1.33 -10.25
CA THR A 41 12.25 -2.56 -10.39
C THR A 41 13.31 -2.72 -9.29
N ASN A 42 13.94 -1.63 -8.84
CA ASN A 42 14.91 -1.67 -7.74
C ASN A 42 14.29 -2.22 -6.45
N ALA A 43 13.03 -1.86 -6.15
CA ALA A 43 12.31 -2.40 -5.00
C ALA A 43 12.06 -3.91 -5.16
N THR A 44 11.67 -4.36 -6.36
CA THR A 44 11.46 -5.78 -6.65
C THR A 44 12.76 -6.59 -6.55
N ASP A 45 13.86 -6.04 -7.08
CA ASP A 45 15.18 -6.66 -7.05
C ASP A 45 15.69 -6.80 -5.62
N ALA A 46 15.59 -5.74 -4.81
CA ALA A 46 16.00 -5.78 -3.40
C ALA A 46 15.17 -6.77 -2.57
N ALA A 47 13.86 -6.85 -2.83
CA ALA A 47 12.99 -7.84 -2.22
C ALA A 47 13.44 -9.27 -2.56
N TRP A 48 13.77 -9.51 -3.84
CA TRP A 48 14.22 -10.81 -4.33
C TRP A 48 15.56 -11.22 -3.71
N GLU A 49 16.53 -10.31 -3.68
CA GLU A 49 17.83 -10.55 -3.05
C GLU A 49 17.68 -10.86 -1.56
N THR A 50 16.82 -10.11 -0.86
CA THR A 50 16.53 -10.32 0.56
C THR A 50 15.91 -11.68 0.82
N LEU A 51 14.93 -12.08 0.00
CA LEU A 51 14.29 -13.39 0.11
C LEU A 51 15.28 -14.53 -0.12
N GLN A 52 16.18 -14.39 -1.09
CA GLN A 52 17.18 -15.41 -1.43
C GLN A 52 18.29 -15.52 -0.37
N ALA A 53 18.65 -14.42 0.28
CA ALA A 53 19.68 -14.39 1.31
C ALA A 53 19.16 -14.90 2.67
N SER A 54 17.86 -14.77 2.95
CA SER A 54 17.29 -15.09 4.25
C SER A 54 16.84 -16.55 4.35
N GLN A 55 17.23 -17.21 5.44
CA GLN A 55 16.69 -18.51 5.86
C GLN A 55 15.78 -18.36 7.09
N SER A 56 15.40 -17.13 7.43
CA SER A 56 14.54 -16.83 8.58
C SER A 56 13.08 -17.22 8.32
N ALA A 57 12.35 -17.50 9.39
CA ALA A 57 10.89 -17.62 9.32
C ALA A 57 10.20 -16.32 8.86
N THR A 58 10.89 -15.18 9.01
CA THR A 58 10.41 -13.85 8.62
C THR A 58 10.85 -13.41 7.23
N ALA A 59 11.51 -14.28 6.44
CA ALA A 59 12.13 -13.90 5.17
C ALA A 59 11.20 -13.15 4.21
N LEU A 60 9.91 -13.53 4.17
CA LEU A 60 8.89 -12.85 3.36
C LEU A 60 8.57 -11.44 3.85
N LEU A 61 8.43 -11.26 5.17
CA LEU A 61 8.24 -9.94 5.78
C LEU A 61 9.46 -9.05 5.56
N ASP A 62 10.66 -9.62 5.71
CA ASP A 62 11.92 -8.90 5.52
C ASP A 62 12.06 -8.44 4.05
N ALA A 63 11.69 -9.29 3.09
CA ALA A 63 11.69 -8.94 1.66
C ALA A 63 10.70 -7.81 1.33
N VAL A 64 9.48 -7.85 1.86
CA VAL A 64 8.47 -6.79 1.64
C VAL A 64 8.88 -5.48 2.32
N GLU A 65 9.43 -5.54 3.53
CA GLU A 65 9.96 -4.38 4.25
C GLU A 65 11.08 -3.69 3.47
N GLU A 66 12.02 -4.48 2.94
CA GLU A 66 13.15 -3.96 2.16
C GLU A 66 12.68 -3.31 0.86
N ALA A 67 11.75 -3.96 0.13
CA ALA A 67 11.18 -3.42 -1.10
C ALA A 67 10.60 -2.01 -0.89
N CYS A 68 9.78 -1.85 0.16
CA CYS A 68 9.19 -0.58 0.51
C CYS A 68 10.25 0.43 0.97
N SER A 69 11.24 -0.02 1.75
CA SER A 69 12.32 0.83 2.26
C SER A 69 13.21 1.39 1.14
N VAL A 70 13.47 0.60 0.09
CA VAL A 70 14.16 1.08 -1.13
C VAL A 70 13.38 2.21 -1.77
N CYS A 71 12.07 2.06 -1.96
CA CYS A 71 11.27 3.13 -2.55
C CYS A 71 11.11 4.36 -1.64
N GLU A 72 11.11 4.20 -0.31
CA GLU A 72 11.15 5.31 0.63
C GLU A 72 12.46 6.11 0.51
N ALA A 73 13.58 5.42 0.28
CA ALA A 73 14.90 6.03 0.13
C ALA A 73 15.09 6.69 -1.25
N GLU A 74 14.64 6.01 -2.32
CA GLU A 74 14.72 6.51 -3.70
C GLU A 74 13.65 7.55 -4.04
N GLN A 75 12.68 7.74 -3.14
CA GLN A 75 11.55 8.65 -3.33
C GLN A 75 10.78 8.30 -4.61
N CYS A 76 10.44 7.02 -4.80
CA CYS A 76 9.82 6.48 -6.02
C CYS A 76 8.66 7.35 -6.50
N ASP A 77 8.75 7.86 -7.74
CA ASP A 77 7.83 8.81 -8.39
C ASP A 77 7.49 10.09 -7.60
N GLY A 78 8.23 10.38 -6.52
CA GLY A 78 7.89 11.43 -5.56
C GLY A 78 6.60 11.15 -4.77
N SER A 79 6.06 9.93 -4.81
CA SER A 79 4.85 9.51 -4.09
C SER A 79 5.14 8.64 -2.87
N VAL A 80 6.34 8.06 -2.77
CA VAL A 80 6.77 7.21 -1.66
C VAL A 80 7.89 7.87 -0.87
N GLY A 81 7.84 7.77 0.45
CA GLY A 81 8.89 8.29 1.32
C GLY A 81 8.86 9.81 1.50
N PHE A 82 9.97 10.36 1.98
CA PHE A 82 10.08 11.77 2.33
C PHE A 82 10.16 12.66 1.08
N GLY A 83 9.94 13.97 1.24
CA GLY A 83 10.14 14.96 0.18
C GLY A 83 9.12 14.95 -0.94
N GLY A 84 8.09 14.11 -0.85
CA GLY A 84 6.92 14.07 -1.74
C GLY A 84 5.65 14.60 -1.06
N SER A 85 4.61 14.83 -1.86
CA SER A 85 3.21 15.00 -1.44
C SER A 85 2.97 15.73 -0.10
N PRO A 86 3.39 17.00 0.06
CA PRO A 86 3.13 17.75 1.28
C PRO A 86 1.62 18.03 1.46
N ASP A 87 1.16 18.03 2.71
CA ASP A 87 -0.22 18.36 3.06
C ASP A 87 -0.52 19.88 2.95
N GLU A 88 -1.75 20.30 3.31
CA GLU A 88 -2.15 21.73 3.27
C GLU A 88 -1.30 22.61 4.20
N ARG A 89 -0.60 22.03 5.18
CA ARG A 89 0.33 22.71 6.08
C ARG A 89 1.77 22.68 5.58
N GLY A 90 2.05 21.99 4.48
CA GLY A 90 3.37 21.85 3.89
C GLY A 90 4.19 20.72 4.51
N GLU A 91 3.57 19.85 5.32
CA GLU A 91 4.24 18.73 5.97
C GLU A 91 4.09 17.46 5.13
N THR A 92 5.19 16.75 4.89
CA THR A 92 5.16 15.40 4.32
C THR A 92 4.94 14.41 5.46
N THR A 93 3.82 13.69 5.44
CA THR A 93 3.52 12.65 6.42
C THR A 93 3.33 11.31 5.72
N LEU A 94 3.83 10.24 6.34
CA LEU A 94 3.92 8.93 5.70
C LEU A 94 2.91 7.95 6.31
N ASP A 95 2.36 7.11 5.44
CA ASP A 95 1.49 6.01 5.80
C ASP A 95 2.14 4.70 5.32
N ALA A 96 2.20 3.69 6.18
CA ALA A 96 2.75 2.39 5.84
C ALA A 96 2.07 1.27 6.63
N MET A 97 1.97 0.09 6.02
CA MET A 97 1.41 -1.11 6.63
C MET A 97 2.17 -2.34 6.15
N LEU A 98 2.46 -3.25 7.08
CA LEU A 98 2.95 -4.60 6.79
C LEU A 98 1.98 -5.62 7.39
N MET A 99 1.82 -6.73 6.67
CA MET A 99 0.98 -7.85 7.08
C MET A 99 1.74 -9.16 6.93
N ASP A 100 1.66 -9.99 7.96
CA ASP A 100 2.11 -11.38 7.92
C ASP A 100 0.96 -12.28 7.48
N GLY A 101 1.10 -12.95 6.35
CA GLY A 101 0.09 -13.87 5.81
C GLY A 101 -0.11 -15.14 6.64
N ASP A 102 0.93 -15.61 7.35
CA ASP A 102 0.87 -16.84 8.13
C ASP A 102 0.06 -16.61 9.43
N THR A 103 0.35 -15.50 10.12
CA THR A 103 -0.27 -15.18 11.41
C THR A 103 -1.47 -14.25 11.31
N MET A 104 -1.68 -13.62 10.15
CA MET A 104 -2.64 -12.54 9.93
C MET A 104 -2.38 -11.29 10.80
N ASN A 105 -1.20 -11.19 11.42
CA ASN A 105 -0.82 -10.01 12.18
C ASN A 105 -0.52 -8.84 11.23
N VAL A 106 -0.88 -7.65 11.68
CA VAL A 106 -0.71 -6.41 10.93
C VAL A 106 -0.06 -5.39 11.84
N GLY A 107 0.91 -4.64 11.30
CA GLY A 107 1.43 -3.43 11.91
C GLY A 107 1.38 -2.29 10.90
N ALA A 108 0.92 -1.13 11.35
CA ALA A 108 0.72 0.03 10.51
C ALA A 108 1.02 1.32 11.26
N VAL A 109 1.45 2.31 10.49
CA VAL A 109 1.62 3.69 10.90
C VAL A 109 0.85 4.59 9.95
N GLY A 110 0.21 5.65 10.47
CA GLY A 110 -0.46 6.65 9.66
C GLY A 110 -0.17 8.07 10.13
N ASN A 111 -0.16 9.03 9.22
CA ASN A 111 0.22 10.41 9.48
C ASN A 111 1.60 10.50 10.19
N LEU A 112 2.56 9.66 9.79
CA LEU A 112 3.89 9.59 10.40
C LEU A 112 4.79 10.67 9.81
N GLY A 113 4.80 11.85 10.44
CA GLY A 113 5.81 12.86 10.13
C GLY A 113 7.12 12.60 10.88
N GLY A 114 8.24 13.13 10.38
CA GLY A 114 9.52 13.18 11.10
C GLY A 114 10.28 11.85 11.22
N ILE A 115 9.80 10.78 10.58
CA ILE A 115 10.48 9.48 10.49
C ILE A 115 10.46 9.09 9.01
N ARG A 116 11.62 8.84 8.40
CA ARG A 116 11.70 8.53 6.96
C ARG A 116 11.41 7.07 6.63
N SER A 117 11.68 6.17 7.56
CA SER A 117 11.51 4.72 7.39
C SER A 117 10.13 4.25 7.88
N ALA A 118 9.06 4.55 7.14
CA ALA A 118 7.70 4.24 7.58
C ALA A 118 7.40 2.74 7.54
N ALA A 119 7.90 2.01 6.54
CA ALA A 119 7.81 0.55 6.44
C ALA A 119 8.44 -0.14 7.67
N ARG A 120 9.63 0.31 8.06
CA ARG A 120 10.31 -0.18 9.29
C ARG A 120 9.52 0.16 10.55
N ALA A 121 8.92 1.35 10.62
CA ALA A 121 8.07 1.73 11.74
C ALA A 121 6.82 0.82 11.83
N ALA A 122 6.17 0.52 10.69
CA ALA A 122 5.06 -0.42 10.61
C ALA A 122 5.48 -1.84 11.03
N ARG A 123 6.66 -2.32 10.61
CA ARG A 123 7.23 -3.59 11.10
C ARG A 123 7.39 -3.60 12.61
N LEU A 124 7.89 -2.51 13.19
CA LEU A 124 8.04 -2.41 14.64
C LEU A 124 6.70 -2.44 15.37
N VAL A 125 5.64 -1.87 14.80
CA VAL A 125 4.28 -2.00 15.37
C VAL A 125 3.85 -3.47 15.38
N LEU A 126 4.06 -4.18 14.27
CA LEU A 126 3.76 -5.61 14.12
C LEU A 126 4.51 -6.46 15.16
N ASP A 127 5.82 -6.22 15.30
CA ASP A 127 6.71 -7.07 16.11
C ASP A 127 6.69 -6.73 17.61
N LYS A 128 6.43 -5.47 17.98
CA LYS A 128 6.66 -4.97 19.36
C LYS A 128 5.40 -4.61 20.10
N THR A 129 4.22 -4.69 19.46
CA THR A 129 2.96 -4.31 20.08
C THR A 129 1.88 -5.35 19.82
N ARG A 130 0.77 -5.26 20.56
CA ARG A 130 -0.47 -6.00 20.25
C ARG A 130 -1.50 -5.12 19.53
N HIS A 131 -1.08 -3.94 19.06
CA HIS A 131 -1.90 -3.01 18.29
C HIS A 131 -1.60 -3.19 16.81
N SER A 132 -2.56 -2.84 15.96
CA SER A 132 -2.38 -2.92 14.49
C SER A 132 -2.02 -1.59 13.86
N LEU A 133 -2.38 -0.45 14.47
CA LEU A 133 -2.19 0.87 13.89
C LEU A 133 -1.83 1.88 14.99
N LEU A 134 -0.76 2.65 14.75
CA LEU A 134 -0.41 3.86 15.49
C LEU A 134 -0.42 5.05 14.55
N THR A 135 -0.80 6.24 15.02
CA THR A 135 -0.87 7.43 14.15
C THR A 135 -0.23 8.68 14.73
N GLY A 136 0.14 9.60 13.83
CA GLY A 136 0.55 10.96 14.16
C GLY A 136 1.78 11.04 15.06
N SER A 137 1.74 11.97 16.01
CA SER A 137 2.82 12.18 16.96
C SER A 137 3.08 10.96 17.87
N GLN A 138 2.07 10.12 18.12
CA GLN A 138 2.23 8.92 18.94
C GLN A 138 3.00 7.83 18.19
N ALA A 139 2.75 7.69 16.87
CA ALA A 139 3.55 6.80 16.02
C ALA A 139 5.02 7.27 15.96
N ARG A 140 5.26 8.58 15.82
CA ARG A 140 6.62 9.16 15.86
C ARG A 140 7.33 8.87 17.18
N LEU A 141 6.66 9.10 18.31
CA LEU A 141 7.23 8.83 19.64
C LEU A 141 7.60 7.36 19.79
N PHE A 142 6.72 6.45 19.38
CA PHE A 142 6.98 5.01 19.38
C PHE A 142 8.18 4.65 18.50
N ALA A 143 8.22 5.12 17.25
CA ALA A 143 9.32 4.87 16.31
C ALA A 143 10.67 5.27 16.91
N ARG A 144 10.74 6.43 17.58
CA ARG A 144 11.94 6.88 18.28
C ARG A 144 12.33 5.99 19.46
N GLN A 145 11.36 5.55 20.26
CA GLN A 145 11.62 4.62 21.37
C GLN A 145 12.17 3.28 20.88
N MET A 146 11.79 2.87 19.68
CA MET A 146 12.30 1.67 19.01
C MET A 146 13.65 1.89 18.30
N GLY A 147 14.20 3.11 18.34
CA GLY A 147 15.53 3.42 17.82
C GLY A 147 15.57 3.97 16.39
N LEU A 148 14.42 4.34 15.80
CA LEU A 148 14.41 5.04 14.51
C LEU A 148 14.79 6.52 14.69
N SER A 149 15.59 7.05 13.77
CA SER A 149 16.03 8.44 13.77
C SER A 149 14.88 9.38 13.43
N GLU A 150 14.76 10.48 14.20
CA GLU A 150 13.87 11.58 13.87
C GLU A 150 14.58 12.52 12.88
N GLU A 151 14.04 12.62 11.68
CA GLU A 151 14.61 13.37 10.56
C GLU A 151 13.52 14.17 9.84
N ASP A 152 13.86 15.36 9.35
CA ASP A 152 12.91 16.15 8.56
C ASP A 152 12.47 15.36 7.33
N THR A 153 11.15 15.30 7.14
CA THR A 153 10.49 14.61 6.03
C THR A 153 10.20 15.57 4.88
N ALA A 154 10.34 16.87 5.09
CA ALA A 154 10.27 17.87 4.04
C ALA A 154 11.63 18.04 3.33
N THR A 155 11.58 18.40 2.06
CA THR A 155 12.74 18.78 1.25
C THR A 155 12.52 20.18 0.66
N ALA A 156 13.54 20.76 0.04
CA ALA A 156 13.34 22.00 -0.72
C ALA A 156 12.27 21.81 -1.82
N ALA A 157 12.25 20.66 -2.48
CA ALA A 157 11.28 20.34 -3.51
C ALA A 157 9.84 20.29 -2.97
N SER A 158 9.58 19.61 -1.84
CA SER A 158 8.22 19.59 -1.26
C SER A 158 7.78 20.95 -0.75
N ARG A 159 8.70 21.73 -0.16
CA ARG A 159 8.41 23.12 0.24
C ARG A 159 8.05 23.99 -0.96
N ASP A 160 8.74 23.82 -2.09
CA ASP A 160 8.43 24.53 -3.34
C ASP A 160 7.11 24.06 -3.99
N MET A 161 6.73 22.78 -3.84
CA MET A 161 5.41 22.28 -4.25
C MET A 161 4.30 22.97 -3.46
N HIS A 162 4.42 23.00 -2.13
CA HIS A 162 3.44 23.64 -1.26
C HIS A 162 3.36 25.15 -1.50
N ALA A 163 4.49 25.84 -1.63
CA ALA A 163 4.51 27.26 -1.93
C ALA A 163 3.89 27.60 -3.31
N ARG A 164 4.03 26.71 -4.31
CA ARG A 164 3.34 26.84 -5.60
C ARG A 164 1.83 26.70 -5.44
N TRP A 165 1.38 25.67 -4.71
CA TRP A 165 -0.03 25.42 -4.43
C TRP A 165 -0.69 26.59 -3.69
N GLN A 166 -0.03 27.16 -2.68
CA GLN A 166 -0.52 28.35 -1.97
C GLN A 166 -0.65 29.56 -2.88
N ARG A 167 0.30 29.77 -3.81
CA ARG A 167 0.23 30.86 -4.79
C ARG A 167 -0.89 30.66 -5.80
N ASP A 168 -1.26 29.42 -6.10
CA ASP A 168 -2.37 29.08 -6.97
C ASP A 168 -3.70 28.96 -6.21
N SER A 169 -3.88 29.80 -5.19
CA SER A 169 -5.10 29.87 -4.37
C SER A 169 -5.54 28.51 -3.80
N CYS A 170 -4.56 27.67 -3.45
CA CYS A 170 -4.78 26.35 -2.87
C CYS A 170 -5.55 25.39 -3.79
N GLN A 171 -5.30 25.45 -5.10
CA GLN A 171 -5.93 24.58 -6.09
C GLN A 171 -4.97 23.51 -6.63
N PRO A 172 -5.42 22.25 -6.79
CA PRO A 172 -6.69 21.69 -6.28
C PRO A 172 -6.64 21.49 -4.75
N ASN A 173 -7.81 21.32 -4.12
CA ASN A 173 -7.93 20.84 -2.73
C ASN A 173 -9.12 19.89 -2.60
N PHE A 174 -9.27 19.28 -1.41
CA PHE A 174 -10.24 18.21 -1.15
C PHE A 174 -11.44 18.65 -0.30
N TRP A 175 -11.59 19.96 -0.04
CA TRP A 175 -12.75 20.49 0.68
C TRP A 175 -13.98 20.49 -0.23
N VAL A 176 -15.13 20.06 0.31
CA VAL A 176 -16.37 19.99 -0.47
C VAL A 176 -16.97 21.39 -0.63
N PRO A 177 -17.17 21.88 -1.88
CA PRO A 177 -17.80 23.18 -2.10
C PRO A 177 -19.17 23.28 -1.42
N GLN A 178 -19.59 24.52 -1.12
CA GLN A 178 -20.85 24.85 -0.41
C GLN A 178 -21.02 24.25 1.01
N THR A 179 -20.10 23.43 1.51
CA THR A 179 -20.13 22.92 2.90
C THR A 179 -19.25 23.75 3.85
N VAL A 180 -18.34 24.54 3.28
CA VAL A 180 -17.39 25.37 4.02
C VAL A 180 -17.26 26.77 3.41
N SER A 181 -16.80 27.72 4.22
CA SER A 181 -16.50 29.10 3.83
C SER A 181 -15.06 29.46 4.24
N PRO A 182 -14.27 30.14 3.38
CA PRO A 182 -14.61 30.62 2.04
C PRO A 182 -14.76 29.49 1.01
N ASP A 183 -15.27 29.81 -0.19
CA ASP A 183 -15.50 28.83 -1.28
C ASP A 183 -14.18 28.10 -1.64
N PRO A 184 -14.06 26.79 -1.36
CA PRO A 184 -12.81 26.06 -1.52
C PRO A 184 -12.39 25.91 -2.98
N SER A 185 -13.29 26.12 -3.95
CA SER A 185 -12.94 26.11 -5.38
C SER A 185 -12.20 27.37 -5.85
N LYS A 186 -12.06 28.37 -4.99
CA LYS A 186 -11.50 29.69 -5.34
C LYS A 186 -10.49 30.23 -4.34
N PHE A 187 -10.63 29.88 -3.07
CA PHE A 187 -9.86 30.48 -1.99
C PHE A 187 -9.22 29.41 -1.11
N CYS A 188 -8.03 29.72 -0.62
CA CYS A 188 -7.40 29.02 0.48
C CYS A 188 -8.23 29.16 1.77
N GLY A 189 -8.06 28.21 2.69
CA GLY A 189 -8.56 28.29 4.05
C GLY A 189 -7.85 29.35 4.92
N PRO A 190 -8.06 29.33 6.24
CA PRO A 190 -8.81 28.31 6.97
C PRO A 190 -10.29 28.31 6.60
N TYR A 191 -10.85 27.11 6.50
CA TYR A 191 -12.26 26.91 6.19
C TYR A 191 -13.06 26.73 7.48
N GLU A 192 -14.21 27.39 7.54
CA GLU A 192 -15.18 27.21 8.62
C GLU A 192 -16.42 26.52 8.08
N ASN A 193 -17.13 25.79 8.95
CA ASN A 193 -18.39 25.17 8.59
C ASN A 193 -19.37 26.27 8.16
N ALA A 194 -19.81 26.22 6.90
CA ALA A 194 -20.89 27.07 6.44
C ALA A 194 -22.18 26.49 7.05
N GLY A 195 -22.54 26.97 8.25
CA GLY A 195 -23.64 26.41 9.06
C GLY A 195 -24.94 26.17 8.27
N SER A 196 -25.85 25.35 8.84
CA SER A 196 -27.01 24.64 8.26
C SER A 196 -28.03 25.36 7.34
N ALA A 197 -27.73 26.51 6.75
CA ALA A 197 -28.56 27.19 5.75
C ALA A 197 -28.59 26.49 4.38
N VAL A 198 -27.94 25.34 4.21
CA VAL A 198 -28.06 24.50 3.00
C VAL A 198 -28.54 23.08 3.33
N ALA A 199 -29.56 22.98 4.18
CA ALA A 199 -30.42 21.79 4.22
C ALA A 199 -31.37 21.79 3.00
N SER A 200 -30.83 21.62 1.79
CA SER A 200 -31.57 21.23 0.57
C SER A 200 -30.68 21.05 -0.67
N ALA A 201 -29.36 20.94 -0.53
CA ALA A 201 -28.57 20.40 -1.62
C ALA A 201 -28.93 18.91 -1.74
N ALA A 202 -29.58 18.54 -2.85
CA ALA A 202 -29.70 17.15 -3.27
C ALA A 202 -28.34 16.43 -3.10
N PRO A 203 -28.32 15.10 -2.84
CA PRO A 203 -27.06 14.35 -2.88
C PRO A 203 -26.30 14.77 -4.15
N PRO A 204 -24.98 15.02 -4.07
CA PRO A 204 -24.23 15.56 -5.19
C PRO A 204 -24.66 14.78 -6.43
N ALA A 205 -25.28 15.50 -7.37
CA ALA A 205 -25.71 14.92 -8.63
C ALA A 205 -24.52 14.14 -9.14
N SER A 206 -24.70 12.82 -9.27
CA SER A 206 -23.83 11.85 -9.93
C SER A 206 -22.44 12.38 -10.22
N PHE A 207 -21.42 11.87 -9.51
CA PHE A 207 -19.99 11.88 -9.89
C PHE A 207 -19.85 12.48 -11.29
N GLY A 208 -19.68 13.80 -11.34
CA GLY A 208 -19.91 14.55 -12.56
C GLY A 208 -19.11 13.89 -13.65
N SER A 209 -19.77 13.57 -14.77
CA SER A 209 -19.12 13.31 -16.03
C SER A 209 -18.41 14.58 -16.49
N SER A 210 -17.44 15.09 -15.70
CA SER A 210 -16.22 15.56 -16.32
C SER A 210 -15.77 14.38 -17.17
N THR A 211 -15.48 14.63 -18.44
CA THR A 211 -14.61 13.74 -19.22
C THR A 211 -13.63 13.13 -18.24
N ALA A 212 -13.75 11.83 -17.97
CA ALA A 212 -12.86 11.17 -17.03
C ALA A 212 -11.47 11.47 -17.57
N SER A 213 -10.82 12.46 -16.97
CA SER A 213 -9.39 12.55 -16.97
C SER A 213 -9.04 11.17 -16.50
N PHE A 214 -8.52 10.33 -17.40
CA PHE A 214 -7.98 9.03 -17.05
C PHE A 214 -7.30 9.19 -15.69
N PRO A 215 -7.52 8.29 -14.70
CA PRO A 215 -6.83 8.39 -13.42
C PRO A 215 -5.39 8.75 -13.75
N SER A 216 -4.97 9.95 -13.36
CA SER A 216 -3.69 10.44 -13.82
C SER A 216 -2.69 9.39 -13.41
N LEU A 217 -1.70 9.08 -14.25
CA LEU A 217 -0.63 8.14 -13.87
C LEU A 217 0.03 8.55 -12.53
N HIS A 218 -0.19 9.80 -12.10
CA HIS A 218 0.21 10.41 -10.84
C HIS A 218 -0.92 10.44 -9.78
N SER A 219 -1.86 9.49 -9.78
CA SER A 219 -2.81 9.34 -8.67
C SER A 219 -2.08 8.89 -7.40
N HIS A 220 -2.69 9.09 -6.23
CA HIS A 220 -2.13 8.81 -4.89
C HIS A 220 -1.72 7.36 -4.60
N ASP A 221 -1.63 6.51 -5.61
CA ASP A 221 -1.16 5.14 -5.47
C ASP A 221 0.34 5.15 -5.18
N THR A 222 0.70 4.59 -4.04
CA THR A 222 2.09 4.43 -3.58
C THR A 222 2.66 3.09 -4.08
N ILE A 223 3.67 2.58 -3.39
CA ILE A 223 4.15 1.21 -3.54
C ILE A 223 3.31 0.25 -2.68
N ALA A 224 2.85 -0.84 -3.28
CA ALA A 224 2.37 -2.04 -2.58
C ALA A 224 3.18 -3.23 -3.07
N VAL A 225 3.54 -4.14 -2.17
CA VAL A 225 4.36 -5.32 -2.48
C VAL A 225 3.74 -6.55 -1.86
N VAL A 226 3.69 -7.64 -2.62
CA VAL A 226 3.31 -8.97 -2.16
C VAL A 226 4.43 -9.93 -2.52
N ALA A 227 4.90 -10.69 -1.54
CA ALA A 227 5.85 -11.77 -1.72
C ALA A 227 5.19 -13.09 -1.29
N VAL A 228 5.38 -14.14 -2.09
CA VAL A 228 4.93 -15.50 -1.79
C VAL A 228 6.08 -16.47 -2.02
N ASP A 229 6.36 -17.33 -1.06
CA ASP A 229 7.49 -18.26 -1.14
C ASP A 229 7.19 -19.52 -1.98
N ALA A 230 8.20 -20.38 -2.16
CA ALA A 230 8.08 -21.65 -2.87
C ALA A 230 7.04 -22.62 -2.27
N ALA A 231 6.70 -22.46 -0.98
CA ALA A 231 5.69 -23.25 -0.29
C ALA A 231 4.27 -22.66 -0.43
N GLY A 232 4.14 -21.47 -1.03
CA GLY A 232 2.87 -20.78 -1.21
C GLY A 232 2.39 -20.05 0.05
N ARG A 233 3.32 -19.70 0.95
CA ARG A 233 3.06 -18.82 2.09
C ARG A 233 3.16 -17.36 1.68
#